data_AF-A0A854NJN0-F1
#
_entry.id   AF-A0A854NJN0-F1
#
_cell.length_a   1.000
_cell.length_b   1.000
_cell.length_c   1.000
_cell.angle_alpha   90.00
_cell.angle_beta   90.00
_cell.angle_gamma   90.00
#
_symmetry.space_group_name_H-M   'P 1'
#
loop_
_entity.id
_entity.type
_entity.pdbx_description
1 polymer ?
#
loop_
_entity_poly.entity_id
_entity_poly.type
_entity_poly.pdbx_seq_one_letter_code
_entity_poly.pdbx_strand_id
1 'polypeptide(L)' 'MIFLDALRVKIRDNEHVVNKAVYMAVGVDMEGIKHIVGLWVATNEGAAFWSQVCAEIANRGVNNVFIIYCDALKGFPEAI' A
#
# COMPACT_ATOMS: atom_id res chain seq x y z
N MET A 1 12.08 6.10 3.48
CA MET A 1 10.77 6.38 4.13
C MET A 1 9.66 5.90 3.20
N ILE A 2 8.55 5.38 3.72
CA ILE A 2 7.39 5.00 2.91
C ILE A 2 6.16 5.74 3.40
N PHE A 3 5.39 6.31 2.46
CA PHE A 3 4.05 6.81 2.67
C PHE A 3 3.05 5.81 2.11
N LEU A 4 2.04 5.47 2.91
CA LEU A 4 0.89 4.69 2.48
C LEU A 4 -0.33 5.60 2.48
N ASP A 5 -1.05 5.59 1.36
CA ASP A 5 -2.28 6.35 1.17
C ASP A 5 -3.30 5.52 0.37
N ALA A 6 -4.57 5.89 0.45
CA ALA A 6 -5.67 5.19 -0.21
C ALA A 6 -6.52 6.14 -1.04
N LEU A 7 -6.63 5.86 -2.35
CA LEU A 7 -7.51 6.58 -3.26
C LEU A 7 -8.83 5.82 -3.43
N ARG A 8 -9.96 6.50 -3.28
CA ARG A 8 -11.28 5.93 -3.61
C ARG A 8 -11.58 6.17 -5.08
N VAL A 9 -11.65 5.09 -5.86
CA VAL A 9 -11.83 5.14 -7.31
C VAL A 9 -13.08 4.35 -7.71
N LYS A 10 -13.87 4.91 -8.64
CA LYS A 10 -14.96 4.20 -9.30
C LYS A 10 -14.37 3.27 -10.37
N ILE A 11 -14.52 1.98 -10.19
CA ILE A 11 -13.99 0.95 -11.09
C ILE A 11 -15.16 0.07 -11.54
N ARG A 12 -15.16 -0.33 -12.82
CA ARG A 12 -16.09 -1.34 -13.32
C ARG A 12 -15.57 -2.72 -12.91
N ASP A 13 -16.35 -3.43 -12.10
CA ASP A 13 -16.07 -4.77 -11.62
C ASP A 13 -17.33 -5.63 -11.75
N ASN A 14 -17.23 -6.80 -12.36
CA ASN A 14 -18.35 -7.70 -12.65
C ASN A 14 -19.58 -6.96 -13.21
N GLU A 15 -19.38 -6.19 -14.29
CA GLU A 15 -20.41 -5.40 -14.99
C GLU A 15 -21.00 -4.20 -14.21
N HIS A 16 -20.69 -4.06 -12.92
CA HIS A 16 -21.15 -2.96 -12.08
C HIS A 16 -20.04 -1.93 -11.81
N VAL A 17 -20.40 -0.64 -11.73
CA VAL A 17 -19.46 0.39 -11.28
C VAL A 17 -19.52 0.47 -9.76
N VAL A 18 -18.42 0.13 -9.10
CA VAL A 18 -18.30 0.10 -7.64
C VAL A 18 -17.16 1.02 -7.18
N ASN A 19 -17.27 1.55 -5.97
CA ASN A 19 -16.18 2.28 -5.34
C ASN A 19 -15.20 1.28 -4.70
N LYS A 20 -13.94 1.28 -5.14
CA LYS A 20 -12.86 0.50 -4.51
C LYS A 20 -11.79 1.43 -3.94
N ALA A 21 -11.08 0.95 -2.91
CA ALA A 21 -9.86 1.59 -2.44
C ALA A 21 -8.68 1.07 -3.26
N VAL A 22 -7.83 2.00 -3.70
CA VAL A 22 -6.54 1.73 -4.30
C VAL A 22 -5.49 2.23 -3.32
N TYR A 23 -4.78 1.31 -2.67
CA TYR A 23 -3.68 1.65 -1.78
C TYR A 23 -2.43 1.90 -2.60
N MET A 24 -1.70 2.96 -2.26
CA MET A 24 -0.46 3.35 -2.91
C MET A 24 0.65 3.43 -1.87
N ALA A 25 1.80 2.86 -2.21
CA ALA A 25 3.03 3.05 -1.46
C ALA A 25 3.97 3.98 -2.23
N VAL A 26 4.35 5.10 -1.62
CA VAL A 26 5.36 6.02 -2.15
C VAL A 26 6.60 5.97 -1.28
N GLY A 27 7.70 5.52 -1.85
CA GLY A 27 9.01 5.48 -1.21
C GLY A 27 9.77 6.77 -1.45
N VAL A 28 10.49 7.24 -0.44
CA VAL A 28 11.53 8.27 -0.57
C VAL A 28 12.85 7.63 -0.19
N ASP A 29 13.79 7.62 -1.14
CA ASP A 29 15.13 7.06 -0.94
C ASP A 29 16.05 8.04 -0.19
N MET A 30 17.30 7.63 -0.01
CA MET A 30 18.31 8.42 0.72
C MET A 30 18.76 9.68 -0.02
N GLU A 31 18.52 9.75 -1.34
CA GLU A 31 18.79 10.93 -2.17
C GLU A 31 17.60 11.90 -2.19
N GLY A 32 16.49 11.53 -1.53
CA GLY A 32 15.26 12.32 -1.48
C GLY A 32 14.36 12.13 -2.71
N ILE A 33 14.67 11.15 -3.57
CA ILE A 33 13.87 10.88 -4.77
C ILE A 33 12.64 10.05 -4.39
N LYS A 34 11.50 10.46 -4.95
CA LYS A 34 10.21 9.79 -4.73
C LYS A 34 9.99 8.72 -5.78
N HIS A 35 9.58 7.54 -5.34
CA HIS A 35 9.29 6.37 -6.17
C HIS A 35 7.92 5.81 -5.82
N ILE A 36 7.13 5.45 -6.83
CA ILE A 36 5.92 4.65 -6.61
C ILE A 36 6.39 3.20 -6.43
N VAL A 37 6.28 2.69 -5.21
CA VAL A 37 6.73 1.34 -4.85
C VAL A 37 5.67 0.30 -5.24
N GLY A 38 4.40 0.68 -5.18
CA GLY A 38 3.31 -0.15 -5.69
C GLY A 38 1.92 0.45 -5.53
N LEU A 39 0.96 -0.20 -6.17
CA LEU A 39 -0.46 0.09 -6.16
C LEU A 39 -1.23 -1.21 -6.00
N TRP A 40 -2.19 -1.25 -5.09
CA TRP A 40 -2.99 -2.44 -4.80
C TRP A 40 -4.47 -2.07 -4.71
N VAL A 41 -5.31 -2.78 -5.45
CA VAL A 41 -6.76 -2.67 -5.31
C VAL A 41 -7.20 -3.72 -4.32
N ALA A 42 -7.70 -3.33 -3.15
CA ALA A 42 -8.20 -4.29 -2.17
C ALA A 42 -9.73 -4.31 -2.14
N THR A 43 -10.27 -5.51 -1.94
CA THR A 43 -11.68 -5.73 -1.61
C THR A 43 -11.91 -5.77 -0.10
N ASN A 44 -10.88 -6.03 0.72
CA ASN A 44 -10.91 -6.00 2.17
C ASN A 44 -9.61 -5.39 2.76
N GLU A 45 -9.74 -4.77 3.95
CA GLU A 45 -8.61 -4.28 4.75
C GLU A 45 -8.37 -5.22 5.92
N GLY A 46 -7.14 -5.69 6.12
CA GLY A 46 -6.76 -6.51 7.26
C GLY A 46 -5.30 -6.96 7.22
N ALA A 47 -4.84 -7.56 8.32
CA ALA A 47 -3.43 -7.91 8.49
C ALA A 47 -2.87 -8.81 7.37
N ALA A 48 -3.62 -9.81 6.91
CA ALA A 48 -3.17 -10.69 5.83
C ALA A 48 -2.90 -9.93 4.51
N PHE A 49 -3.74 -8.94 4.18
CA PHE A 49 -3.52 -8.10 3.00
C PHE A 49 -2.24 -7.27 3.17
N TRP A 50 -2.05 -6.64 4.33
CA TRP A 50 -0.87 -5.83 4.59
C TRP A 50 0.43 -6.64 4.64
N SER A 51 0.40 -7.86 5.20
CA SER A 51 1.55 -8.77 5.17
C SER A 51 1.92 -9.14 3.74
N GLN A 52 0.93 -9.36 2.87
CA GLN A 52 1.18 -9.59 1.44
C GLN A 52 1.83 -8.36 0.79
N VAL A 53 1.31 -7.16 1.04
CA VAL A 53 1.87 -5.89 0.52
C VAL A 53 3.32 -5.72 0.97
N CYS A 54 3.62 -5.91 2.25
CA CYS A 54 4.97 -5.83 2.80
C CYS A 54 5.92 -6.86 2.14
N ALA A 55 5.46 -8.11 1.96
CA ALA A 55 6.23 -9.14 1.30
C ALA A 55 6.52 -8.79 -0.17
N GLU A 56 5.55 -8.27 -0.91
CA GLU A 56 5.74 -7.83 -2.29
C GLU A 56 6.75 -6.67 -2.39
N ILE A 57 6.70 -5.71 -1.46
CA ILE A 57 7.65 -4.60 -1.38
C ILE A 57 9.07 -5.14 -1.11
N ALA A 58 9.22 -6.04 -0.15
CA ALA A 58 10.51 -6.66 0.17
C ALA A 58 11.07 -7.47 -1.01
N ASN A 59 10.22 -8.26 -1.70
CA ASN A 59 10.60 -9.04 -2.87
C ASN A 59 11.05 -8.17 -4.06
N ARG A 60 10.69 -6.89 -4.08
CA ARG A 60 11.18 -5.90 -5.08
C ARG A 60 12.52 -5.27 -4.70
N GLY A 61 13.13 -5.68 -3.60
CA GLY A 61 14.47 -5.24 -3.17
C GLY A 61 14.46 -4.11 -2.13
N VAL A 62 13.30 -3.75 -1.58
CA VAL A 62 13.22 -2.80 -0.46
C VAL A 62 13.55 -3.53 0.84
N ASN A 63 14.79 -3.44 1.26
CA ASN A 63 15.30 -4.24 2.39
C ASN A 63 15.04 -3.61 3.76
N ASN A 64 15.08 -2.27 3.86
CA ASN A 64 14.98 -1.60 5.14
C ASN A 64 14.18 -0.29 5.04
N VAL A 65 13.21 -0.12 5.94
CA VAL A 65 12.31 1.04 5.96
C VAL A 65 12.35 1.66 7.34
N PHE A 66 13.01 2.82 7.45
CA PHE A 66 13.19 3.51 8.73
C PHE A 66 11.90 4.15 9.28
N ILE A 67 11.02 4.59 8.38
CA ILE A 67 9.80 5.33 8.72
C ILE A 67 8.71 4.91 7.74
N ILE A 68 7.56 4.52 8.30
CA ILE A 68 6.31 4.34 7.57
C ILE A 68 5.31 5.38 8.08
N TYR A 69 4.73 6.15 7.16
CA TYR A 69 3.66 7.09 7.44
C TYR A 69 2.38 6.58 6.81
N CYS A 70 1.33 6.39 7.61
CA CYS A 70 0.04 5.87 7.16
C CYS A 70 -1.10 6.39 8.03
N ASP A 71 -2.32 6.40 7.50
CA ASP A 71 -3.54 6.85 8.17
C ASP A 71 -4.31 5.67 8.79
N ALA A 72 -4.01 5.34 10.05
CA ALA A 72 -4.77 4.37 10.86
C ALA A 72 -5.24 3.11 10.10
N LEU A 73 -4.37 2.54 9.26
CA LEU A 73 -4.71 1.42 8.37
C LEU A 73 -5.06 0.18 9.20
N LYS A 74 -6.29 -0.28 9.06
CA LYS A 74 -6.79 -1.41 9.86
C LYS A 74 -5.99 -2.68 9.57
N GLY A 75 -5.45 -3.29 10.62
CA GLY A 75 -4.64 -4.51 10.50
C GLY A 75 -3.19 -4.28 10.07
N PHE A 76 -2.79 -3.05 9.79
CA PHE A 76 -1.42 -2.75 9.34
C PHE A 76 -0.40 -2.88 10.48
N PRO A 77 -0.64 -2.40 11.72
CA PRO A 77 0.30 -2.56 12.82
C PRO A 77 0.64 -4.03 13.15
N GLU A 78 -0.30 -4.95 12.92
CA GLU A 78 -0.10 -6.39 13.12
C GLU A 78 0.70 -7.07 12.00
N ALA A 79 0.88 -6.38 10.86
CA ALA A 79 1.54 -6.90 9.68
C ALA A 79 3.00 -6.44 9.51
N ILE A 80 3.46 -5.48 10.33
CA ILE A 80 4.81 -4.88 10.29
C ILE A 80 5.72 -5.37 11.40
#